data_AF-A0A643BZ07-F1
#
_entry.id   AF-A0A643BZ07-F1
#
_cell.length_a   1.000
_cell.length_b   1.000
_cell.length_c   1.000
_cell.angle_alpha   90.00
_cell.angle_beta   90.00
_cell.angle_gamma   90.00
#
_symmetry.space_group_name_H-M   'P 1'
#
loop_
_entity.id
_entity.type
_entity.pdbx_description
1 polymer ?
#
loop_
_entity_poly.entity_id
_entity_poly.type
_entity_poly.pdbx_seq_one_letter_code
_entity_poly.pdbx_strand_id
1 'polypeptide(L)'
;MVRYSLDPENPQKSCKSRGSNLHAIKGMQIQKSTKYLKDITLQKCAQAKQWGWTQGQWPQKSAEFLLHMLKNAEGNAELKGLGVDPLVIEHIQMILTEKEQIVPKPEEEVA
;
A
#
# COMPACT_ATOMS: atom_id res chain seq x y z
N MET A 1 5.62 -21.61 0.87
CA MET A 1 6.58 -20.47 0.85
C MET A 1 6.13 -19.52 -0.26
N VAL A 2 5.76 -18.27 0.06
CA VAL A 2 5.21 -17.35 -0.94
C VAL A 2 6.33 -16.61 -1.68
N ARG A 3 6.35 -16.65 -3.01
CA ARG A 3 7.43 -16.04 -3.82
C ARG A 3 7.15 -14.57 -4.14
N TYR A 4 8.20 -13.75 -4.12
CA TYR A 4 8.18 -12.39 -4.65
C TYR A 4 8.71 -12.44 -6.10
N SER A 5 8.31 -11.49 -6.92
CA SER A 5 8.77 -11.37 -8.31
C SER A 5 10.18 -10.81 -8.43
N LEU A 6 10.57 -9.93 -7.50
CA LEU A 6 11.86 -9.27 -7.46
C LEU A 6 12.55 -9.57 -6.13
N ASP A 7 13.81 -9.97 -6.23
CA ASP A 7 14.70 -10.12 -5.08
C ASP A 7 15.56 -8.87 -4.92
N PRO A 8 15.64 -8.32 -3.70
CA PRO A 8 16.39 -7.10 -3.45
C PRO A 8 17.89 -7.37 -3.65
N GLU A 9 18.60 -6.37 -4.17
CA GLU A 9 20.05 -6.45 -4.39
C GLU A 9 20.80 -6.81 -3.09
N ASN A 10 20.32 -6.31 -1.94
CA ASN A 10 20.84 -6.67 -0.64
C ASN A 10 19.73 -7.20 0.31
N PRO A 11 19.60 -8.51 0.49
CA PRO A 11 18.58 -9.13 1.36
C PRO A 11 18.70 -8.78 2.84
N GLN A 12 19.92 -8.48 3.33
CA GLN A 12 20.16 -8.16 4.73
C GLN A 12 19.72 -6.73 5.08
N LYS A 13 19.79 -5.82 4.11
CA LYS A 13 19.42 -4.40 4.28
C LYS A 13 18.01 -4.06 3.78
N SER A 14 17.18 -5.07 3.53
CA SER A 14 15.84 -4.90 2.96
C SER A 14 14.77 -5.63 3.75
N CYS A 15 13.58 -5.05 3.80
CA CYS A 15 12.36 -5.65 4.36
C CYS A 15 11.32 -5.85 3.25
N LYS A 16 10.51 -6.91 3.36
CA LYS A 16 9.43 -7.22 2.41
C LYS A 16 8.09 -7.20 3.14
N SER A 17 7.02 -6.83 2.44
CA SER A 17 5.65 -6.85 2.94
C SER A 17 4.73 -7.21 1.77
N ARG A 18 3.61 -7.90 2.01
CA ARG A 18 2.62 -8.25 0.95
C ARG A 18 1.19 -7.94 1.41
N GLY A 19 0.36 -7.49 0.47
CA GLY A 19 -1.08 -7.19 0.64
C GLY A 19 -1.79 -7.02 -0.71
N SER A 20 -3.11 -6.85 -0.70
CA SER A 20 -3.98 -6.78 -1.90
C SER A 20 -4.54 -5.38 -2.15
N ASN A 21 -4.52 -4.89 -3.42
CA ASN A 21 -4.98 -3.57 -3.92
C ASN A 21 -4.04 -2.37 -3.61
N LEU A 22 -3.33 -1.78 -4.59
CA LEU A 22 -2.33 -0.71 -4.34
C LEU A 22 -2.08 0.22 -5.56
N HIS A 23 -1.82 1.53 -5.32
CA HIS A 23 -1.30 2.47 -6.33
C HIS A 23 -0.20 3.42 -5.79
N ALA A 24 0.79 3.72 -6.64
CA ALA A 24 1.66 4.92 -6.75
C ALA A 24 2.38 5.52 -5.51
N ILE A 25 3.21 4.75 -4.79
CA ILE A 25 4.17 5.29 -3.79
C ILE A 25 5.63 4.85 -4.01
N LYS A 26 5.94 4.35 -5.21
CA LYS A 26 7.30 3.87 -5.55
C LYS A 26 8.32 5.02 -5.47
N GLY A 27 9.48 4.74 -4.90
CA GLY A 27 10.60 5.69 -4.80
C GLY A 27 10.50 6.70 -3.67
N MET A 28 9.43 6.67 -2.86
CA MET A 28 9.30 7.55 -1.70
C MET A 28 9.98 6.94 -0.47
N GLN A 29 10.55 7.81 0.38
CA GLN A 29 10.89 7.46 1.76
C GLN A 29 9.62 7.10 2.52
N ILE A 30 9.71 6.13 3.44
CA ILE A 30 8.55 5.63 4.18
C ILE A 30 7.78 6.76 4.87
N GLN A 31 8.47 7.67 5.56
CA GLN A 31 7.87 8.83 6.24
C GLN A 31 7.14 9.79 5.27
N LYS A 32 7.68 10.00 4.07
CA LYS A 32 7.05 10.85 3.06
C LYS A 32 5.81 10.18 2.48
N SER A 33 5.89 8.88 2.23
CA SER A 33 4.73 8.10 1.74
C SER A 33 3.60 8.02 2.77
N THR A 34 3.90 7.82 4.07
CA THR A 34 2.84 7.79 5.10
C THR A 34 2.16 9.14 5.25
N LYS A 35 2.92 10.24 5.19
CA LYS A 35 2.35 11.60 5.16
C LYS A 35 1.44 11.80 3.94
N TYR A 36 1.92 11.47 2.74
CA TYR A 36 1.15 11.61 1.50
C TYR A 36 -0.16 10.80 1.53
N LEU A 37 -0.12 9.57 2.03
CA LEU A 37 -1.31 8.73 2.15
C LEU A 37 -2.32 9.25 3.18
N LYS A 38 -1.86 9.86 4.28
CA LYS A 38 -2.73 10.56 5.24
C LYS A 38 -3.36 11.83 4.63
N ASP A 39 -2.65 12.52 3.75
CA ASP A 39 -3.21 13.68 3.06
C ASP A 39 -4.29 13.26 2.04
N ILE A 40 -4.18 12.07 1.45
CA ILE A 40 -5.21 11.46 0.58
C ILE A 40 -6.49 11.14 1.36
N THR A 41 -6.38 10.52 2.54
CA THR A 41 -7.56 10.18 3.34
C THR A 41 -8.29 11.43 3.84
N LEU A 42 -7.56 12.51 4.10
CA LEU A 42 -8.10 13.79 4.52
C LEU A 42 -8.51 14.71 3.35
N GLN A 43 -8.33 14.28 2.09
CA GLN A 43 -8.63 15.04 0.87
C GLN A 43 -8.04 16.45 0.82
N LYS A 44 -6.83 16.64 1.38
CA LYS A 44 -6.31 17.98 1.70
C LYS A 44 -5.76 18.81 0.52
N CYS A 45 -5.60 18.28 -0.71
CA CYS A 45 -4.93 19.00 -1.83
C CYS A 45 -5.41 18.62 -3.25
N ALA A 46 -5.48 19.54 -4.21
CA ALA A 46 -5.67 19.16 -5.64
C ALA A 46 -4.50 18.30 -6.17
N GLN A 47 -4.60 16.97 -6.09
CA GLN A 47 -3.52 16.01 -6.32
C GLN A 47 -2.94 16.13 -7.72
N ALA A 48 -3.81 16.28 -8.72
CA ALA A 48 -3.46 16.22 -10.14
C ALA A 48 -2.49 17.36 -10.55
N LYS A 49 -2.64 18.56 -9.97
CA LYS A 49 -1.85 19.73 -10.36
C LYS A 49 -0.36 19.57 -10.06
N GLN A 50 -0.01 18.93 -8.95
CA GLN A 50 1.39 18.65 -8.58
C GLN A 50 2.06 17.69 -9.56
N TRP A 51 1.29 16.78 -10.17
CA TRP A 51 1.76 15.80 -11.14
C TRP A 51 1.56 16.27 -12.60
N GLY A 52 1.25 17.55 -12.81
CA GLY A 52 1.02 18.10 -14.16
C GLY A 52 -0.23 17.56 -14.85
N TRP A 53 -1.18 17.02 -14.09
CA TRP A 53 -2.39 16.38 -14.60
C TRP A 53 -3.65 17.18 -14.24
N THR A 54 -4.73 17.00 -15.00
CA THR A 54 -5.96 17.79 -14.86
C THR A 54 -7.04 17.11 -14.01
N GLN A 55 -7.03 15.78 -13.92
CA GLN A 55 -8.05 14.98 -13.21
C GLN A 55 -7.45 14.18 -12.05
N GLY A 56 -8.04 14.24 -10.86
CA GLY A 56 -7.57 13.48 -9.70
C GLY A 56 -8.73 12.94 -8.90
N GLN A 57 -8.53 11.76 -8.29
CA GLN A 57 -9.46 11.17 -7.33
C GLN A 57 -8.72 10.82 -6.05
N TRP A 58 -9.48 10.73 -4.96
CA TRP A 58 -8.97 10.39 -3.64
C TRP A 58 -9.40 8.97 -3.25
N PRO A 59 -8.63 7.93 -3.60
CA PRO A 59 -8.99 6.56 -3.27
C PRO A 59 -8.70 6.27 -1.79
N GLN A 60 -9.66 6.62 -0.92
CA GLN A 60 -9.50 6.51 0.53
C GLN A 60 -9.21 5.07 0.98
N LYS A 61 -10.00 4.09 0.52
CA LYS A 61 -9.84 2.67 0.88
C LYS A 61 -8.46 2.12 0.50
N SER A 62 -7.95 2.50 -0.67
CA SER A 62 -6.62 2.08 -1.13
C SER A 62 -5.51 2.75 -0.32
N ALA A 63 -5.67 4.02 0.06
CA ALA A 63 -4.71 4.73 0.89
C ALA A 63 -4.61 4.15 2.31
N GLU A 64 -5.75 3.80 2.91
CA GLU A 64 -5.80 3.12 4.22
C GLU A 64 -5.11 1.75 4.18
N PHE A 65 -5.36 0.98 3.12
CA PHE A 65 -4.69 -0.31 2.92
C PHE A 65 -3.17 -0.17 2.78
N LEU A 66 -2.70 0.83 2.02
CA LEU A 66 -1.29 1.16 1.88
C LEU A 66 -0.65 1.57 3.21
N LEU A 67 -1.34 2.34 4.03
CA LEU A 67 -0.85 2.73 5.36
C LEU A 67 -0.65 1.51 6.27
N HIS A 68 -1.58 0.56 6.25
CA HIS A 68 -1.44 -0.69 7.00
C HIS A 68 -0.24 -1.51 6.52
N MET A 69 -0.05 -1.60 5.20
CA MET A 69 1.11 -2.25 4.58
C MET A 69 2.45 -1.64 4.97
N LEU A 70 2.54 -0.31 5.00
CA LEU A 70 3.75 0.41 5.39
C LEU A 70 4.07 0.19 6.87
N LYS A 71 3.07 0.25 7.74
CA LYS A 71 3.26 -0.06 9.17
C LYS A 71 3.80 -1.48 9.39
N ASN A 72 3.33 -2.45 8.61
CA ASN A 72 3.86 -3.81 8.66
C ASN A 72 5.31 -3.88 8.16
N ALA A 73 5.65 -3.11 7.12
CA ALA A 73 7.03 -3.03 6.62
C ALA A 73 7.98 -2.38 7.64
N GLU A 74 7.53 -1.33 8.33
CA GLU A 74 8.26 -0.68 9.44
C GLU A 74 8.54 -1.69 10.57
N GLY A 75 7.52 -2.42 11.03
CA GLY A 75 7.72 -3.46 12.05
C GLY A 75 8.70 -4.54 11.60
N ASN A 76 8.66 -4.96 10.33
CA ASN A 76 9.63 -5.92 9.78
C ASN A 76 11.05 -5.35 9.70
N ALA A 77 11.21 -4.04 9.49
CA ALA A 77 12.50 -3.38 9.47
C ALA A 77 13.10 -3.28 10.89
N GLU A 78 12.28 -2.90 11.87
CA GLU A 78 12.67 -2.86 13.29
C GLU A 78 13.10 -4.24 13.80
N LEU A 79 12.34 -5.29 13.47
CA LEU A 79 12.69 -6.67 13.80
C LEU A 79 14.03 -7.13 13.19
N LYS A 80 14.42 -6.54 12.06
CA LYS A 80 15.72 -6.79 11.41
C LYS A 80 16.84 -5.86 11.90
N GLY A 81 16.55 -4.93 12.80
CA GLY A 81 17.52 -3.92 13.27
C GLY A 81 17.87 -2.87 12.20
N LEU A 82 17.00 -2.65 11.22
CA LEU A 82 17.18 -1.61 10.21
C LEU A 82 16.61 -0.28 10.72
N GLY A 83 17.34 0.81 10.50
CA GLY A 83 16.82 2.14 10.79
C GLY A 83 15.63 2.46 9.89
N VAL A 84 14.53 2.95 10.47
CA VAL A 84 13.28 3.21 9.74
C VAL A 84 13.36 4.46 8.86
N ASP A 85 14.09 5.48 9.30
CA ASP A 85 14.18 6.79 8.64
C ASP A 85 14.78 6.76 7.22
N PRO A 86 15.88 6.03 6.94
CA PRO A 86 16.44 5.96 5.60
C PRO A 86 15.73 4.98 4.65
N LEU A 87 14.67 4.29 5.09
CA LEU A 87 14.00 3.30 4.25
C LEU A 87 13.26 3.96 3.08
N VAL A 88 13.46 3.38 1.90
CA VAL A 88 12.85 3.79 0.64
C VAL A 88 12.10 2.61 0.03
N ILE A 89 10.96 2.90 -0.56
CA ILE A 89 10.16 1.90 -1.29
C ILE A 89 10.77 1.70 -2.67
N GLU A 90 11.64 0.71 -2.81
CA GLU A 90 12.32 0.40 -4.08
C GLU A 90 11.37 -0.27 -5.08
N HIS A 91 10.68 -1.31 -4.64
CA HIS A 91 9.81 -2.13 -5.48
C HIS A 91 8.44 -2.31 -4.85
N ILE A 92 7.40 -2.03 -5.65
CA ILE A 92 6.00 -2.29 -5.32
C ILE A 92 5.35 -2.92 -6.53
N GLN A 93 4.61 -4.01 -6.32
CA GLN A 93 3.86 -4.68 -7.37
C GLN A 93 2.44 -4.93 -6.90
N MET A 94 1.49 -4.76 -7.82
CA MET A 94 0.10 -5.17 -7.64
C MET A 94 -0.17 -6.41 -8.50
N ILE A 95 -0.96 -7.33 -7.93
CA ILE A 95 -1.50 -8.47 -8.65
C ILE A 95 -3.01 -8.38 -8.51
N LEU A 96 -3.73 -8.57 -9.61
CA LEU A 96 -5.19 -8.69 -9.59
C LEU A 96 -5.53 -10.05 -8.97
N THR A 97 -6.24 -10.01 -7.85
CA THR A 97 -6.75 -11.20 -7.18
C THR A 97 -8.26 -11.29 -7.43
N GLU A 98 -8.74 -12.44 -7.88
CA GLU A 98 -10.17 -12.71 -7.95
C GLU A 98 -10.75 -12.68 -6.54
N LYS A 99 -11.85 -11.95 -6.36
CA LYS A 99 -12.64 -11.98 -5.12
C LYS A 99 -13.81 -12.90 -5.36
N GLU A 100 -13.95 -13.97 -4.58
CA GLU A 100 -15.21 -14.70 -4.50
C GLU A 100 -16.29 -13.74 -3.94
N GLN A 101 -17.22 -13.32 -4.80
CA GLN A 101 -18.43 -12.68 -4.33
C GLN A 101 -19.36 -13.77 -3.80
N ILE A 102 -19.33 -13.98 -2.49
CA ILE A 102 -20.38 -14.75 -1.83
C ILE A 102 -21.63 -13.86 -1.84
N VAL A 103 -22.49 -14.06 -2.83
CA VAL A 103 -23.82 -13.44 -2.86
C VAL A 103 -24.63 -14.08 -1.74
N PRO A 104 -25.07 -13.34 -0.70
CA PRO A 104 -25.96 -13.91 0.30
C PRO A 104 -27.25 -14.33 -0.42
N LYS A 105 -27.61 -15.62 -0.31
CA LYS A 105 -28.91 -16.10 -0.79
C LYS A 105 -30.00 -15.37 -0.01
N PRO A 106 -31.07 -14.87 -0.67
CA PRO A 106 -32.20 -14.34 0.06
C PRO A 106 -32.76 -15.47 0.93
N GLU A 107 -32.77 -15.25 2.24
CA GLU A 107 -33.48 -16.13 3.16
C GLU A 107 -34.96 -16.08 2.75
N GLU A 108 -35.51 -17.23 2.36
CA GLU A 108 -36.93 -17.36 2.07
C GLU A 108 -37.69 -17.00 3.36
N GLU A 109 -38.38 -15.86 3.35
CA GLU A 109 -39.35 -15.51 4.40
C GLU A 109 -40.38 -16.63 4.47
N VAL A 110 -40.30 -17.43 5.54
CA VAL A 110 -41.30 -18.44 5.88
C VAL A 110 -42.56 -17.69 6.32
N ALA A 111 -43.55 -17.68 5.43
CA ALA A 111 -44.92 -17.25 5.69
C ALA A 111 -45.69 -18.26 6.55
#